data_AF-A0A8C4QTP0-F1
#
_entry.id   AF-A0A8C4QTP0-F1
#
_cell.length_a   1.000
_cell.length_b   1.000
_cell.length_c   1.000
_cell.angle_alpha   90.00
_cell.angle_beta   90.00
_cell.angle_gamma   90.00
#
_symmetry.space_group_name_H-M   'P 1'
#
loop_
_entity.id
_entity.type
_entity.pdbx_description
1 polymer ?
#
loop_
_entity_poly.entity_id
_entity_poly.type
_entity_poly.pdbx_seq_one_letter_code
_entity_poly.pdbx_strand_id
1 'polypeptide(L)'
;MESQCVMNVHLDMQENIAKGVPMVTLDLPRCQVVCASDVIAMEMLTRTTLLHVILGLASVESVLGTRQDCDVSDVRMAFTGMPLCLKTVNHADVIPEVPLSTSCDAQTGQCTCAPLATGRQCDKCQKDHYGLEKDAGCAPCSCHPVGALGRDCSEDGRCRCRLGVSGLQCDRCAEGYFAFGPTGCTRCRCNHTNNRCDSNTGQCICPANTEGRHCKWCKSRFWGWNHVTGCQACECSPLHSVHLACNITSGQCPCKHRFGGRTCRECDRGFWDHPSCHHCHCNSSGTQADRCSAGLCECNKWTGMCACKENVIGKRCDHCREGTFSLSATNDQGCTTCFCSGLTKNCTGAQGLVYTQIKVSSYHHSLMLVDQLNQHDIGKGHYQHPEFIFNVPPFMSRKTLYWKLPKEFIGPKLMSYGGKLKYRVYFEARQDSGRFSREPEVLLYGSNKKNNVVMYHGAHTHSSGMHLQHNIGFIEKNWSYFNSILNRPVSKSDFMEILAEVNAIMIKASYGSSMEESRISDISLEVAVPYNGNIPTKTALQIEKCDCPAGYTGFSCQNCHTNRTGQHCELCYPGFYRRVVGNKDECLPCACPGEKRNSFSSTCVAEGMYGGYRCDACLQGYEGQHCQK
;
A
#
# COMPACT_ATOMS: atom_id res chain seq x y z
N MET A 1 -28.21 -30.92 -27.73
CA MET A 1 -27.56 -31.89 -26.83
C MET A 1 -26.11 -31.93 -27.25
N GLU A 2 -25.27 -31.20 -26.53
CA GLU A 2 -23.82 -31.19 -26.71
C GLU A 2 -23.26 -32.54 -26.28
N SER A 3 -22.62 -33.28 -27.18
CA SER A 3 -21.73 -34.39 -26.82
C SER A 3 -20.35 -33.78 -26.57
N GLN A 4 -20.01 -33.56 -25.29
CA GLN A 4 -18.67 -33.16 -24.89
C GLN A 4 -17.69 -34.33 -25.12
N CYS A 5 -16.63 -34.10 -25.90
CA CYS A 5 -15.44 -34.95 -25.86
C CYS A 5 -14.66 -34.61 -24.59
N VAL A 6 -14.69 -35.48 -23.58
CA VAL A 6 -13.83 -35.36 -22.39
C VAL A 6 -12.68 -36.34 -22.57
N MET A 7 -11.46 -35.82 -22.69
CA MET A 7 -10.23 -36.61 -22.66
C MET A 7 -9.66 -36.51 -21.23
N ASN A 8 -9.64 -37.62 -20.48
CA ASN A 8 -8.98 -37.68 -19.19
C ASN A 8 -7.54 -38.17 -19.37
N VAL A 9 -6.57 -37.29 -19.11
CA VAL A 9 -5.14 -37.65 -19.06
C VAL A 9 -4.80 -37.96 -17.61
N HIS A 10 -4.31 -39.17 -17.35
CA HIS A 10 -3.75 -39.53 -16.05
C HIS A 10 -2.22 -39.47 -16.16
N LEU A 11 -1.60 -38.53 -15.45
CA LEU A 11 -0.15 -38.42 -15.32
C LEU A 11 0.23 -39.00 -13.96
N ASP A 12 1.02 -40.07 -13.97
CA ASP A 12 1.68 -40.58 -12.77
C ASP A 12 3.06 -39.93 -12.69
N MET A 13 3.28 -39.07 -11.68
CA MET A 13 4.59 -38.46 -11.41
C MET A 13 5.07 -38.91 -10.02
N GLN A 14 6.18 -39.65 -9.97
CA GLN A 14 6.92 -39.86 -8.74
C GLN A 14 7.57 -38.56 -8.27
N GLU A 15 7.35 -38.21 -7.00
CA GLU A 15 7.91 -37.05 -6.29
C GLU A 15 9.45 -37.08 -6.18
N ASN A 16 10.06 -35.90 -6.18
CA ASN A 16 11.10 -35.58 -5.19
C ASN A 16 11.16 -34.06 -4.92
N ILE A 17 11.02 -33.70 -3.64
CA ILE A 17 10.86 -32.34 -3.11
C ILE A 17 12.21 -31.67 -2.84
N ALA A 18 12.37 -30.39 -3.21
CA ALA A 18 13.20 -29.44 -2.45
C ALA A 18 12.82 -27.95 -2.70
N LYS A 19 12.13 -27.38 -1.70
CA LYS A 19 12.13 -25.98 -1.18
C LYS A 19 12.28 -24.79 -2.16
N GLY A 20 11.17 -24.05 -2.31
CA GLY A 20 11.10 -22.63 -1.92
C GLY A 20 11.30 -21.55 -3.00
N VAL A 21 10.34 -21.36 -3.91
CA VAL A 21 10.12 -20.12 -4.70
C VAL A 21 8.60 -19.98 -5.00
N PRO A 22 7.99 -18.77 -5.04
CA PRO A 22 6.54 -18.60 -5.18
C PRO A 22 6.02 -18.94 -6.59
N MET A 23 4.78 -19.42 -6.67
CA MET A 23 4.07 -19.80 -7.90
C MET A 23 4.07 -18.67 -8.95
N VAL A 24 4.68 -18.93 -10.10
CA VAL A 24 4.39 -18.23 -11.35
C VAL A 24 3.53 -19.18 -12.19
N THR A 25 2.28 -18.81 -12.42
CA THR A 25 1.40 -19.48 -13.41
C THR A 25 1.99 -19.27 -14.80
N LEU A 26 2.60 -20.32 -15.36
CA LEU A 26 3.03 -20.39 -16.75
C LEU A 26 1.98 -21.18 -17.55
N ASP A 27 1.33 -20.52 -18.50
CA ASP A 27 0.46 -21.13 -19.51
C ASP A 27 1.30 -22.07 -20.40
N LEU A 28 1.01 -23.37 -20.33
CA LEU A 28 1.54 -24.39 -21.25
C LEU A 28 0.92 -24.22 -22.65
N PRO A 29 1.62 -24.60 -23.73
CA PRO A 29 1.13 -24.41 -25.10
C PRO A 29 -0.14 -25.24 -25.36
N ARG A 30 -1.11 -24.63 -26.02
CA ARG A 30 -2.36 -25.28 -26.42
C ARG A 30 -2.11 -26.22 -27.61
N CYS A 31 -2.27 -27.54 -27.40
CA CYS A 31 -2.47 -28.48 -28.49
C CYS A 31 -3.90 -28.31 -29.03
N GLN A 32 -4.04 -27.99 -30.31
CA GLN A 32 -5.34 -27.88 -30.97
C GLN A 32 -5.56 -29.12 -31.84
N VAL A 33 -6.55 -29.95 -31.49
CA VAL A 33 -6.99 -31.09 -32.31
C VAL A 33 -8.04 -30.57 -33.29
N VAL A 34 -7.79 -30.67 -34.58
CA VAL A 34 -8.76 -30.36 -35.64
C VAL A 34 -9.35 -31.68 -36.13
N CYS A 35 -10.61 -31.95 -35.82
CA CYS A 35 -11.33 -33.07 -36.40
C CYS A 35 -11.87 -32.65 -37.77
N ALA A 36 -11.16 -33.01 -38.84
CA ALA A 36 -11.75 -33.15 -40.16
C ALA A 36 -11.93 -34.66 -40.40
N SER A 37 -13.11 -35.01 -40.91
CA SER A 37 -13.52 -36.38 -41.23
C SER A 37 -12.38 -37.17 -41.89
N ASP A 38 -12.05 -38.28 -41.24
CA ASP A 38 -11.26 -39.43 -41.70
C ASP A 38 -9.72 -39.39 -41.65
N VAL A 39 -9.08 -38.36 -41.06
CA VAL A 39 -7.64 -38.42 -40.74
C VAL A 39 -7.30 -37.67 -39.44
N ILE A 40 -6.60 -38.33 -38.50
CA ILE A 40 -5.92 -37.64 -37.38
C ILE A 40 -4.49 -37.31 -37.85
N ALA A 41 -4.19 -36.04 -38.05
CA ALA A 41 -2.83 -35.55 -38.30
C ALA A 41 -2.35 -34.72 -37.10
N MET A 42 -1.18 -35.06 -36.53
CA MET A 42 -0.44 -34.18 -35.62
C MET A 42 0.57 -33.38 -36.43
N GLU A 43 0.40 -32.07 -36.50
CA GLU A 43 1.37 -31.17 -37.12
C GLU A 43 2.14 -30.41 -36.03
N MET A 44 3.45 -30.64 -35.93
CA MET A 44 4.32 -29.87 -35.02
C MET A 44 4.76 -28.58 -35.70
N LEU A 45 4.19 -27.44 -35.28
CA LEU A 45 4.65 -26.11 -35.69
C LEU A 45 5.94 -25.75 -34.94
N THR A 46 6.91 -25.21 -35.70
CA THR A 46 8.34 -25.05 -35.39
C THR A 46 8.75 -24.35 -34.09
N ARG A 47 9.93 -24.73 -33.59
CA ARG A 47 10.75 -24.15 -32.50
C ARG A 47 10.89 -22.61 -32.55
N THR A 48 10.61 -21.92 -31.45
CA THR A 48 11.09 -20.56 -31.18
C THR A 48 12.36 -20.58 -30.33
N THR A 49 13.44 -20.02 -30.86
CA THR A 49 14.70 -19.71 -30.15
C THR A 49 14.53 -18.50 -29.23
N LEU A 50 14.91 -18.63 -27.96
CA LEU A 50 14.91 -17.53 -26.98
C LEU A 50 16.20 -16.69 -27.12
N LEU A 51 16.06 -15.39 -27.34
CA LEU A 51 17.14 -14.40 -27.39
C LEU A 51 17.48 -13.95 -25.96
N HIS A 52 18.69 -14.23 -25.46
CA HIS A 52 19.22 -13.64 -24.23
C HIS A 52 20.07 -12.41 -24.57
N VAL A 53 19.68 -11.23 -24.06
CA VAL A 53 20.52 -10.03 -23.97
C VAL A 53 20.68 -9.72 -22.47
N ILE A 54 21.83 -10.02 -21.86
CA ILE A 54 22.36 -9.27 -20.70
C ILE A 54 23.89 -9.24 -20.75
N LEU A 55 24.40 -8.03 -20.47
CA LEU A 55 25.77 -7.57 -20.35
C LEU A 55 26.69 -8.44 -19.47
N GLY A 56 27.91 -8.65 -20.00
CA GLY A 56 29.21 -8.83 -19.35
C GLY A 56 29.31 -9.37 -17.92
N LEU A 57 29.87 -10.57 -17.77
CA LEU A 57 31.22 -10.84 -17.19
C LEU A 57 31.50 -12.37 -17.12
N ALA A 58 32.62 -12.76 -17.73
CA ALA A 58 33.52 -13.91 -17.48
C ALA A 58 33.00 -15.35 -17.17
N SER A 59 33.31 -16.25 -18.12
CA SER A 59 33.82 -17.64 -17.99
C SER A 59 33.16 -18.67 -17.06
N VAL A 60 32.69 -19.80 -17.63
CA VAL A 60 33.16 -21.19 -17.37
C VAL A 60 32.43 -22.17 -18.32
N GLU A 61 33.10 -23.29 -18.56
CA GLU A 61 33.03 -24.28 -19.64
C GLU A 61 31.71 -25.05 -19.89
N SER A 62 31.69 -25.63 -21.08
CA SER A 62 30.77 -26.61 -21.67
C SER A 62 30.44 -27.80 -20.79
N VAL A 63 29.15 -28.16 -20.72
CA VAL A 63 28.70 -29.54 -20.52
C VAL A 63 27.57 -29.85 -21.50
N LEU A 64 27.86 -30.75 -22.44
CA LEU A 64 26.87 -31.45 -23.25
C LEU A 64 26.08 -32.45 -22.36
N GLY A 65 24.77 -32.50 -22.56
CA GLY A 65 23.88 -33.56 -22.05
C GLY A 65 22.50 -32.98 -21.79
N THR A 66 21.38 -33.50 -22.26
CA THR A 66 21.03 -34.77 -22.91
C THR A 66 19.74 -34.53 -23.70
N ARG A 67 19.60 -35.25 -24.81
CA ARG A 67 18.43 -35.31 -25.70
C ARG A 67 17.21 -35.80 -24.90
N GLN A 68 16.10 -35.06 -24.90
CA GLN A 68 14.81 -35.52 -24.36
C GLN A 68 13.89 -35.80 -25.55
N ASP A 69 13.88 -37.07 -25.97
CA ASP A 69 12.90 -37.61 -26.92
C ASP A 69 11.57 -37.83 -26.16
N CYS A 70 10.44 -37.47 -26.78
CA CYS A 70 9.12 -37.80 -26.25
C CYS A 70 8.81 -39.26 -26.59
N ASP A 71 8.82 -40.14 -25.58
CA ASP A 71 8.44 -41.54 -25.74
C ASP A 71 7.00 -41.73 -25.26
N VAL A 72 6.10 -42.14 -26.16
CA VAL A 72 4.68 -42.37 -25.88
C VAL A 72 4.47 -43.87 -25.78
N SER A 73 4.27 -44.38 -24.57
CA SER A 73 4.33 -45.81 -24.28
C SER A 73 2.98 -46.55 -24.32
N ASP A 74 1.82 -45.87 -24.26
CA ASP A 74 0.50 -46.47 -24.51
C ASP A 74 -0.56 -45.40 -24.83
N VAL A 75 -1.46 -45.67 -25.76
CA VAL A 75 -2.64 -44.83 -26.08
C VAL A 75 -3.87 -45.72 -26.05
N ARG A 76 -4.75 -45.54 -25.06
CA ARG A 76 -6.00 -46.29 -24.95
C ARG A 76 -7.22 -45.38 -25.13
N MET A 77 -8.11 -45.78 -26.03
CA MET A 77 -9.43 -45.18 -26.23
C MET A 77 -10.49 -46.11 -25.65
N ALA A 78 -11.39 -45.59 -24.80
CA ALA A 78 -12.52 -46.34 -24.27
C ALA A 78 -13.83 -45.83 -24.86
N PHE A 79 -14.59 -46.72 -25.52
CA PHE A 79 -15.97 -46.49 -25.91
C PHE A 79 -16.88 -47.10 -24.85
N THR A 80 -17.86 -46.35 -24.34
CA THR A 80 -18.91 -46.89 -23.46
C THR A 80 -20.25 -46.91 -24.21
N GLY A 81 -20.80 -48.12 -24.41
CA GLY A 81 -22.07 -48.41 -25.07
C GLY A 81 -22.09 -49.84 -25.67
N MET A 82 -23.02 -50.69 -25.21
CA MET A 82 -23.04 -52.17 -25.29
C MET A 82 -23.25 -52.83 -26.68
N PRO A 83 -23.05 -54.17 -26.81
CA PRO A 83 -22.40 -54.82 -27.97
C PRO A 83 -23.34 -55.62 -28.89
N LEU A 84 -22.85 -56.02 -30.08
CA LEU A 84 -23.14 -57.33 -30.67
C LEU A 84 -22.03 -57.78 -31.65
N CYS A 85 -21.37 -58.86 -31.22
CA CYS A 85 -20.40 -59.78 -31.83
C CYS A 85 -20.00 -59.65 -33.32
N LEU A 86 -18.69 -59.53 -33.54
CA LEU A 86 -17.99 -60.04 -34.73
C LEU A 86 -17.42 -61.44 -34.43
N LYS A 87 -17.74 -62.42 -35.28
CA LYS A 87 -16.95 -63.65 -35.43
C LYS A 87 -15.93 -63.42 -36.55
N THR A 88 -14.69 -63.76 -36.25
CA THR A 88 -13.51 -63.79 -37.13
C THR A 88 -13.62 -64.81 -38.27
N VAL A 89 -13.17 -64.46 -39.49
CA VAL A 89 -12.58 -65.40 -40.45
C VAL A 89 -11.49 -64.69 -41.29
N ASN A 90 -10.31 -65.31 -41.39
CA ASN A 90 -9.23 -65.02 -42.32
C ASN A 90 -9.57 -65.55 -43.73
N HIS A 91 -9.37 -64.76 -44.80
CA HIS A 91 -8.40 -65.02 -45.88
C HIS A 91 -8.57 -64.01 -47.03
N ALA A 92 -7.46 -63.81 -47.73
CA ALA A 92 -7.26 -63.14 -49.01
C ALA A 92 -8.44 -63.21 -50.00
N ASP A 93 -8.71 -62.05 -50.63
CA ASP A 93 -9.08 -61.81 -52.04
C ASP A 93 -9.80 -60.45 -52.07
N VAL A 94 -9.09 -59.37 -52.44
CA VAL A 94 -9.28 -58.71 -53.74
C VAL A 94 -10.77 -58.57 -54.12
N ILE A 95 -11.29 -57.35 -53.89
CA ILE A 95 -12.50 -56.74 -54.48
C ILE A 95 -13.84 -57.43 -54.16
N PRO A 96 -14.71 -56.78 -53.36
CA PRO A 96 -16.14 -56.87 -53.54
C PRO A 96 -16.65 -55.55 -54.13
N GLU A 97 -16.45 -55.35 -55.43
CA GLU A 97 -17.45 -54.64 -56.22
C GLU A 97 -18.67 -55.55 -56.21
N VAL A 98 -19.60 -55.26 -55.30
CA VAL A 98 -20.92 -55.87 -55.31
C VAL A 98 -21.55 -55.47 -56.65
N PRO A 99 -21.98 -56.42 -57.50
CA PRO A 99 -22.58 -56.05 -58.77
C PRO A 99 -23.87 -55.28 -58.48
N LEU A 100 -23.97 -54.05 -58.98
CA LEU A 100 -25.14 -53.16 -58.88
C LEU A 100 -26.31 -53.60 -59.78
N SER A 101 -26.26 -54.84 -60.27
CA SER A 101 -27.32 -55.53 -60.99
C SER A 101 -27.11 -57.04 -60.90
N THR A 102 -28.19 -57.81 -60.68
CA THR A 102 -28.15 -59.28 -60.64
C THR A 102 -28.25 -59.94 -62.02
N SER A 103 -28.29 -59.15 -63.11
CA SER A 103 -28.42 -59.64 -64.48
C SER A 103 -27.66 -58.72 -65.42
N CYS A 104 -26.48 -59.16 -65.86
CA CYS A 104 -25.66 -58.46 -66.84
C CYS A 104 -25.36 -59.37 -68.03
N ASP A 105 -25.44 -58.82 -69.24
CA ASP A 105 -25.18 -59.55 -70.47
C ASP A 105 -23.67 -59.86 -70.59
N ALA A 106 -23.34 -61.15 -70.65
CA ALA A 106 -21.96 -61.64 -70.60
C ALA A 106 -21.13 -61.35 -71.87
N GLN A 107 -21.76 -60.96 -72.99
CA GLN A 107 -21.06 -60.69 -74.26
C GLN A 107 -20.87 -59.19 -74.53
N THR A 108 -21.80 -58.35 -74.07
CA THR A 108 -21.78 -56.89 -74.29
C THR A 108 -21.36 -56.08 -73.05
N GLY A 109 -21.40 -56.70 -71.86
CA GLY A 109 -21.05 -56.06 -70.59
C GLY A 109 -22.09 -55.05 -70.08
N GLN A 110 -23.32 -55.10 -70.60
CA GLN A 110 -24.41 -54.20 -70.20
C GLN A 110 -25.27 -54.84 -69.11
N CYS A 111 -25.37 -54.18 -67.95
CA CYS A 111 -26.20 -54.59 -66.83
C CYS A 111 -27.64 -54.04 -66.91
N THR A 112 -28.60 -54.79 -66.35
CA THR A 112 -29.99 -54.33 -66.17
C THR A 112 -30.08 -53.48 -64.90
N CYS A 113 -30.14 -52.16 -65.06
CA CYS A 113 -30.02 -51.25 -63.92
C CYS A 113 -31.29 -51.15 -63.08
N ALA A 114 -31.10 -50.97 -61.76
CA ALA A 114 -32.16 -50.56 -60.84
C ALA A 114 -32.78 -49.21 -61.30
N PRO A 115 -34.01 -48.88 -60.85
CA PRO A 115 -34.70 -47.68 -61.32
C PRO A 115 -33.82 -46.42 -61.23
N LEU A 116 -33.72 -45.68 -62.35
CA LEU A 116 -33.00 -44.40 -62.43
C LEU A 116 -31.47 -44.50 -62.21
N ALA A 117 -30.90 -45.71 -62.19
CA ALA A 117 -29.47 -45.96 -62.31
C ALA A 117 -29.05 -46.11 -63.79
N THR A 118 -27.78 -45.88 -64.10
CA THR A 118 -27.19 -45.87 -65.44
C THR A 118 -25.70 -46.22 -65.38
N GLY A 119 -25.07 -46.34 -66.55
CA GLY A 119 -23.73 -46.89 -66.68
C GLY A 119 -23.76 -48.38 -67.04
N ARG A 120 -22.65 -48.89 -67.56
CA ARG A 120 -22.56 -50.30 -67.98
C ARG A 120 -22.69 -51.26 -66.80
N GLN A 121 -22.19 -50.84 -65.63
CA GLN A 121 -22.27 -51.58 -64.37
C GLN A 121 -23.38 -51.06 -63.45
N CYS A 122 -24.20 -50.11 -63.90
CA CYS A 122 -25.25 -49.47 -63.08
C CYS A 122 -24.70 -48.77 -61.83
N ASP A 123 -23.48 -48.25 -61.93
CA ASP A 123 -22.68 -47.62 -60.88
C ASP A 123 -22.93 -46.12 -60.72
N LYS A 124 -23.79 -45.54 -61.57
CA LYS A 124 -24.09 -44.10 -61.55
C LYS A 124 -25.58 -43.85 -61.57
N CYS A 125 -26.00 -42.77 -60.94
CA CYS A 125 -27.37 -42.30 -61.09
C CYS A 125 -27.55 -41.58 -62.43
N GLN A 126 -28.75 -41.68 -63.00
CA GLN A 126 -29.16 -40.85 -64.12
C GLN A 126 -29.12 -39.37 -63.71
N LYS A 127 -29.02 -38.48 -64.70
CA LYS A 127 -28.96 -37.03 -64.45
C LYS A 127 -30.13 -36.59 -63.58
N ASP A 128 -29.88 -35.69 -62.63
CA ASP A 128 -30.84 -35.18 -61.65
C ASP A 128 -31.34 -36.25 -60.63
N HIS A 129 -30.52 -37.26 -60.32
CA HIS A 129 -30.78 -38.29 -59.31
C HIS A 129 -29.52 -38.58 -58.46
N TYR A 130 -29.69 -39.08 -57.23
CA TYR A 130 -28.62 -39.34 -56.26
C TYR A 130 -28.92 -40.54 -55.35
N GLY A 131 -27.97 -40.93 -54.49
CA GLY A 131 -28.18 -41.97 -53.49
C GLY A 131 -28.44 -43.34 -54.10
N LEU A 132 -27.44 -43.90 -54.78
CA LEU A 132 -27.53 -45.19 -55.46
C LEU A 132 -27.63 -46.33 -54.45
N GLU A 133 -28.81 -46.94 -54.34
CA GLU A 133 -29.06 -48.12 -53.52
C GLU A 133 -29.27 -49.37 -54.39
N LYS A 134 -28.71 -50.51 -53.96
CA LYS A 134 -28.61 -51.74 -54.75
C LYS A 134 -29.94 -52.25 -55.32
N ASP A 135 -31.03 -52.16 -54.54
CA ASP A 135 -32.35 -52.67 -54.92
C ASP A 135 -33.39 -51.56 -55.15
N ALA A 136 -33.20 -50.38 -54.57
CA ALA A 136 -34.13 -49.25 -54.70
C ALA A 136 -33.79 -48.30 -55.88
N GLY A 137 -32.57 -48.39 -56.42
CA GLY A 137 -32.10 -47.52 -57.49
C GLY A 137 -31.70 -46.14 -56.98
N CYS A 138 -31.92 -45.09 -57.77
CA CYS A 138 -31.56 -43.72 -57.41
C CYS A 138 -32.79 -42.86 -57.08
N ALA A 139 -32.67 -42.00 -56.07
CA ALA A 139 -33.70 -41.04 -55.72
C ALA A 139 -33.59 -39.76 -56.57
N PRO A 140 -34.71 -39.16 -57.01
CA PRO A 140 -34.68 -37.90 -57.76
C PRO A 140 -34.20 -36.72 -56.89
N CYS A 141 -33.38 -35.86 -57.48
CA CYS A 141 -32.99 -34.59 -56.87
C CYS A 141 -34.23 -33.71 -56.68
N SER A 142 -34.49 -33.31 -55.44
CA SER A 142 -35.63 -32.46 -55.09
C SER A 142 -35.21 -31.00 -54.93
N CYS A 143 -34.49 -30.45 -55.91
CA CYS A 143 -33.98 -29.09 -55.87
C CYS A 143 -35.08 -28.05 -56.09
N HIS A 144 -35.15 -27.04 -55.23
CA HIS A 144 -36.17 -26.00 -55.30
C HIS A 144 -36.01 -25.17 -56.59
N PRO A 145 -37.07 -25.01 -57.41
CA PRO A 145 -36.97 -24.47 -58.78
C PRO A 145 -36.45 -23.03 -58.85
N VAL A 146 -36.67 -22.24 -57.79
CA VAL A 146 -36.20 -20.86 -57.67
C VAL A 146 -34.86 -20.74 -56.95
N GLY A 147 -34.60 -21.62 -55.97
CA GLY A 147 -33.48 -21.49 -55.04
C GLY A 147 -32.20 -22.18 -55.50
N ALA A 148 -32.32 -23.19 -56.36
CA ALA A 148 -31.19 -23.90 -56.95
C ALA A 148 -30.75 -23.28 -58.30
N LEU A 149 -29.49 -23.50 -58.68
CA LEU A 149 -28.93 -23.11 -59.99
C LEU A 149 -29.34 -24.08 -61.11
N GLY A 150 -29.65 -25.32 -60.74
CA GLY A 150 -30.06 -26.40 -61.64
C GLY A 150 -30.94 -27.40 -60.91
N ARG A 151 -31.31 -28.48 -61.61
CA ARG A 151 -32.06 -29.61 -61.03
C ARG A 151 -31.14 -30.75 -60.58
N ASP A 152 -29.85 -30.63 -60.88
CA ASP A 152 -28.81 -31.57 -60.49
C ASP A 152 -28.41 -31.38 -59.03
N CYS A 153 -28.06 -32.49 -58.38
CA CYS A 153 -27.55 -32.54 -57.03
C CYS A 153 -26.33 -33.46 -56.97
N SER A 154 -25.52 -33.33 -55.92
CA SER A 154 -24.37 -34.20 -55.67
C SER A 154 -24.80 -35.61 -55.28
N GLU A 155 -23.85 -36.54 -55.17
CA GLU A 155 -24.12 -37.95 -54.86
C GLU A 155 -24.83 -38.16 -53.50
N ASP A 156 -24.66 -37.21 -52.56
CA ASP A 156 -25.33 -37.12 -51.26
C ASP A 156 -26.67 -36.35 -51.30
N GLY A 157 -27.11 -35.90 -52.47
CA GLY A 157 -28.41 -35.24 -52.66
C GLY A 157 -28.43 -33.75 -52.41
N ARG A 158 -27.27 -33.11 -52.24
CA ARG A 158 -27.18 -31.66 -52.01
C ARG A 158 -27.25 -30.89 -53.31
N CYS A 159 -28.23 -30.01 -53.41
CA CYS A 159 -28.42 -29.13 -54.56
C CYS A 159 -27.44 -27.95 -54.56
N ARG A 160 -27.08 -27.46 -55.75
CA ARG A 160 -26.25 -26.25 -55.89
C ARG A 160 -27.10 -24.99 -55.76
N CYS A 161 -27.05 -24.36 -54.59
CA CYS A 161 -27.91 -23.21 -54.27
C CYS A 161 -27.42 -21.90 -54.89
N ARG A 162 -28.37 -21.03 -55.22
CA ARG A 162 -28.11 -19.63 -55.61
C ARG A 162 -27.57 -18.84 -54.43
N LEU A 163 -26.86 -17.73 -54.72
CA LEU A 163 -26.28 -16.88 -53.68
C LEU A 163 -27.35 -16.43 -52.68
N GLY A 164 -27.09 -16.63 -51.39
CA GLY A 164 -28.01 -16.26 -50.32
C GLY A 164 -29.12 -17.28 -50.04
N VAL A 165 -29.12 -18.43 -50.71
CA VAL A 165 -30.02 -19.57 -50.47
C VAL A 165 -29.21 -20.73 -49.89
N SER A 166 -29.80 -21.50 -48.98
CA SER A 166 -29.19 -22.63 -48.31
C SER A 166 -30.19 -23.79 -48.12
N GLY A 167 -29.74 -24.89 -47.52
CA GLY A 167 -30.51 -26.12 -47.34
C GLY A 167 -30.18 -27.17 -48.39
N LEU A 168 -30.48 -28.45 -48.11
CA LEU A 168 -30.20 -29.56 -49.03
C LEU A 168 -30.91 -29.40 -50.37
N GLN A 169 -32.13 -28.85 -50.34
CA GLN A 169 -32.97 -28.58 -51.50
C GLN A 169 -32.91 -27.13 -51.97
N CYS A 170 -32.11 -26.26 -51.34
CA CYS A 170 -32.11 -24.82 -51.61
C CYS A 170 -33.47 -24.15 -51.38
N ASP A 171 -34.18 -24.54 -50.32
CA ASP A 171 -35.56 -24.17 -49.99
C ASP A 171 -35.67 -23.01 -48.99
N ARG A 172 -34.55 -22.53 -48.45
CA ARG A 172 -34.52 -21.51 -47.39
C ARG A 172 -33.39 -20.52 -47.59
N CYS A 173 -33.47 -19.36 -46.95
CA CYS A 173 -32.39 -18.39 -47.01
C CYS A 173 -31.15 -18.86 -46.25
N ALA A 174 -29.97 -18.55 -46.78
CA ALA A 174 -28.72 -18.67 -46.06
C ALA A 174 -28.64 -17.64 -44.93
N GLU A 175 -27.77 -17.87 -43.95
CA GLU A 175 -27.52 -16.88 -42.90
C GLU A 175 -27.13 -15.52 -43.51
N GLY A 176 -27.76 -14.45 -43.00
CA GLY A 176 -27.56 -13.11 -43.53
C GLY A 176 -28.43 -12.76 -44.75
N TYR A 177 -29.42 -13.60 -45.07
CA TYR A 177 -30.43 -13.35 -46.10
C TYR A 177 -31.85 -13.64 -45.57
N PHE A 178 -32.87 -12.98 -46.14
CA PHE A 178 -34.27 -13.10 -45.71
C PHE A 178 -35.24 -13.02 -46.90
N ALA A 179 -36.51 -13.34 -46.62
CA ALA A 179 -37.63 -13.30 -47.56
C ALA A 179 -37.37 -14.16 -48.81
N PHE A 180 -37.45 -15.48 -48.65
CA PHE A 180 -37.38 -16.41 -49.76
C PHE A 180 -38.56 -16.17 -50.71
N GLY A 181 -38.28 -15.74 -51.93
CA GLY A 181 -39.28 -15.35 -52.91
C GLY A 181 -38.90 -15.76 -54.34
N PRO A 182 -39.63 -15.28 -55.36
CA PRO A 182 -39.46 -15.68 -56.76
C PRO A 182 -38.08 -15.32 -57.36
N THR A 183 -37.34 -14.41 -56.72
CA THR A 183 -35.98 -14.00 -57.11
C THR A 183 -34.87 -14.57 -56.21
N GLY A 184 -35.21 -15.48 -55.29
CA GLY A 184 -34.30 -16.00 -54.27
C GLY A 184 -34.45 -15.26 -52.94
N CYS A 185 -33.36 -15.06 -52.21
CA CYS A 185 -33.35 -14.36 -50.91
C CYS A 185 -32.67 -13.00 -50.98
N THR A 186 -33.17 -12.05 -50.20
CA THR A 186 -32.62 -10.69 -50.11
C THR A 186 -31.58 -10.60 -48.99
N ARG A 187 -30.44 -9.98 -49.25
CA ARG A 187 -29.38 -9.79 -48.23
C ARG A 187 -29.87 -8.90 -47.09
N CYS A 188 -29.67 -9.33 -45.85
CA CYS A 188 -29.92 -8.53 -44.65
C CYS A 188 -29.10 -7.22 -44.69
N ARG A 189 -29.72 -6.09 -44.33
CA ARG A 189 -29.04 -4.79 -44.19
C ARG A 189 -28.70 -4.50 -42.73
N CYS A 190 -27.98 -5.42 -42.09
CA CYS A 190 -27.70 -5.41 -40.65
C CYS A 190 -26.20 -5.35 -40.35
N ASN A 191 -25.51 -4.35 -40.92
CA ASN A 191 -24.05 -4.18 -40.81
C ASN A 191 -23.54 -4.18 -39.36
N HIS A 192 -24.39 -3.82 -38.39
CA HIS A 192 -24.06 -3.69 -36.97
C HIS A 192 -24.23 -4.99 -36.16
N THR A 193 -24.80 -6.05 -36.75
CA THR A 193 -24.96 -7.39 -36.13
C THR A 193 -24.36 -8.48 -37.01
N ASN A 194 -23.27 -8.17 -37.71
CA ASN A 194 -22.63 -9.06 -38.69
C ASN A 194 -23.60 -9.61 -39.74
N ASN A 195 -24.55 -8.76 -40.18
CA ASN A 195 -25.64 -9.09 -41.12
C ASN A 195 -26.66 -10.13 -40.62
N ARG A 196 -26.71 -10.46 -39.33
CA ARG A 196 -27.72 -11.41 -38.82
C ARG A 196 -29.11 -10.76 -38.71
N CYS A 197 -30.09 -11.32 -39.41
CA CYS A 197 -31.47 -10.88 -39.38
C CYS A 197 -32.45 -12.07 -39.41
N ASP A 198 -33.71 -11.80 -39.05
CA ASP A 198 -34.79 -12.77 -39.13
C ASP A 198 -35.03 -13.20 -40.59
N SER A 199 -35.10 -14.52 -40.82
CA SER A 199 -35.16 -15.12 -42.16
C SER A 199 -36.42 -14.79 -42.97
N ASN A 200 -37.49 -14.33 -42.32
CA ASN A 200 -38.76 -14.02 -42.98
C ASN A 200 -38.98 -12.51 -43.13
N THR A 201 -38.72 -11.75 -42.07
CA THR A 201 -39.03 -10.31 -41.98
C THR A 201 -37.86 -9.42 -42.35
N GLY A 202 -36.62 -9.92 -42.26
CA GLY A 202 -35.41 -9.12 -42.46
C GLY A 202 -35.04 -8.23 -41.27
N GLN A 203 -35.74 -8.34 -40.14
CA GLN A 203 -35.47 -7.54 -38.95
C GLN A 203 -34.14 -7.95 -38.29
N CYS A 204 -33.26 -6.99 -38.02
CA CYS A 204 -31.96 -7.26 -37.41
C CYS A 204 -32.10 -7.88 -36.01
N ILE A 205 -31.39 -8.97 -35.76
CA ILE A 205 -31.41 -9.67 -34.47
C ILE A 205 -30.27 -9.15 -33.60
N CYS A 206 -30.64 -8.39 -32.57
CA CYS A 206 -29.70 -7.84 -31.62
C CYS A 206 -29.00 -8.91 -30.75
N PRO A 207 -27.74 -8.70 -30.35
CA PRO A 207 -27.06 -9.52 -29.35
C PRO A 207 -27.85 -9.59 -28.02
N ALA A 208 -27.60 -10.62 -27.21
CA ALA A 208 -28.36 -10.87 -25.99
C ALA A 208 -28.44 -9.61 -25.10
N ASN A 209 -29.64 -9.30 -24.62
CA ASN A 209 -29.88 -8.18 -23.70
C ASN A 209 -29.52 -6.77 -24.23
N THR A 210 -29.40 -6.60 -25.54
CA THR A 210 -29.26 -5.28 -26.19
C THR A 210 -30.56 -4.81 -26.83
N GLU A 211 -30.68 -3.50 -27.04
CA GLU A 211 -31.85 -2.83 -27.63
C GLU A 211 -31.45 -1.64 -28.52
N GLY A 212 -32.47 -1.07 -29.17
CA GLY A 212 -32.32 0.00 -30.15
C GLY A 212 -32.06 -0.50 -31.56
N ARG A 213 -32.27 0.37 -32.56
CA ARG A 213 -32.16 0.04 -34.00
C ARG A 213 -30.79 -0.47 -34.41
N HIS A 214 -29.75 -0.08 -33.68
CA HIS A 214 -28.36 -0.49 -33.93
C HIS A 214 -27.83 -1.45 -32.86
N CYS A 215 -28.66 -1.92 -31.93
CA CYS A 215 -28.28 -2.85 -30.86
C CYS A 215 -27.09 -2.35 -30.01
N LYS A 216 -26.99 -1.03 -29.83
CA LYS A 216 -25.87 -0.36 -29.13
C LYS A 216 -26.17 -0.05 -27.67
N TRP A 217 -27.38 -0.32 -27.20
CA TRP A 217 -27.80 0.00 -25.83
C TRP A 217 -28.14 -1.28 -25.09
N CYS A 218 -27.78 -1.35 -23.82
CA CYS A 218 -28.21 -2.45 -22.97
C CYS A 218 -29.66 -2.22 -22.53
N LYS A 219 -30.45 -3.29 -22.50
CA LYS A 219 -31.77 -3.26 -21.88
C LYS A 219 -31.64 -2.90 -20.39
N SER A 220 -32.72 -2.38 -19.81
CA SER A 220 -32.78 -2.11 -18.37
C SER A 220 -32.39 -3.37 -17.55
N ARG A 221 -31.60 -3.17 -16.49
CA ARG A 221 -30.98 -4.23 -15.65
C ARG A 221 -29.83 -5.01 -16.31
N PHE A 222 -29.28 -4.49 -17.41
CA PHE A 222 -28.07 -5.01 -18.04
C PHE A 222 -27.04 -3.90 -18.28
N TRP A 223 -25.76 -4.27 -18.38
CA TRP A 223 -24.62 -3.35 -18.53
C TRP A 223 -23.49 -3.99 -19.32
N GLY A 224 -22.46 -3.20 -19.64
CA GLY A 224 -21.22 -3.71 -20.23
C GLY A 224 -21.41 -4.19 -21.67
N TRP A 225 -21.86 -3.29 -22.54
CA TRP A 225 -22.17 -3.61 -23.93
C TRP A 225 -20.98 -4.23 -24.68
N ASN A 226 -21.24 -5.37 -25.32
CA ASN A 226 -20.33 -6.04 -26.23
C ASN A 226 -21.05 -6.37 -27.54
N HIS A 227 -20.40 -6.06 -28.68
CA HIS A 227 -20.98 -6.26 -30.01
C HIS A 227 -21.24 -7.74 -30.38
N VAL A 228 -20.57 -8.70 -29.72
CA VAL A 228 -20.73 -10.14 -29.95
C VAL A 228 -21.61 -10.78 -28.89
N THR A 229 -21.26 -10.61 -27.61
CA THR A 229 -21.91 -11.31 -26.49
C THR A 229 -23.12 -10.56 -25.93
N GLY A 230 -23.33 -9.31 -26.33
CA GLY A 230 -24.42 -8.47 -25.84
C GLY A 230 -24.12 -7.82 -24.49
N CYS A 231 -25.11 -7.77 -23.59
CA CYS A 231 -24.97 -7.14 -22.28
C CYS A 231 -25.12 -8.14 -21.12
N GLN A 232 -24.38 -7.89 -20.04
CA GLN A 232 -24.36 -8.70 -18.82
C GLN A 232 -25.42 -8.22 -17.82
N ALA A 233 -25.96 -9.15 -17.02
CA ALA A 233 -26.93 -8.81 -15.99
C ALA A 233 -26.30 -7.97 -14.86
N CYS A 234 -27.06 -7.01 -14.32
CA CYS A 234 -26.59 -6.17 -13.21
C CYS A 234 -26.36 -6.96 -11.91
N GLU A 235 -27.23 -7.92 -11.60
CA GLU A 235 -27.20 -8.73 -10.37
C GLU A 235 -27.27 -7.92 -9.05
N CYS A 236 -27.96 -6.79 -9.07
CA CYS A 236 -28.20 -5.98 -7.86
C CYS A 236 -28.97 -6.77 -6.79
N SER A 237 -28.59 -6.60 -5.52
CA SER A 237 -29.28 -7.19 -4.37
C SER A 237 -30.73 -6.65 -4.26
N PRO A 238 -31.75 -7.52 -4.23
CA PRO A 238 -33.14 -7.06 -4.09
C PRO A 238 -33.42 -6.43 -2.71
N LEU A 239 -32.65 -6.82 -1.68
CA LEU A 239 -32.83 -6.30 -0.32
C LEU A 239 -32.02 -5.02 -0.08
N HIS A 240 -30.81 -4.95 -0.62
CA HIS A 240 -29.79 -3.95 -0.26
C HIS A 240 -29.53 -2.91 -1.35
N SER A 241 -30.12 -3.05 -2.54
CA SER A 241 -30.12 -2.00 -3.57
C SER A 241 -31.39 -1.16 -3.49
N VAL A 242 -31.32 0.09 -3.94
CA VAL A 242 -32.49 0.98 -4.08
C VAL A 242 -33.41 0.48 -5.19
N HIS A 243 -32.82 0.05 -6.31
CA HIS A 243 -33.50 -0.60 -7.43
C HIS A 243 -32.55 -1.55 -8.17
N LEU A 244 -33.11 -2.37 -9.07
CA LEU A 244 -32.36 -3.43 -9.77
C LEU A 244 -31.65 -3.00 -11.07
N ALA A 245 -31.90 -1.78 -11.54
CA ALA A 245 -31.11 -1.21 -12.65
C ALA A 245 -29.75 -0.70 -12.12
N CYS A 246 -28.67 -1.01 -12.83
CA CYS A 246 -27.32 -0.55 -12.53
C CYS A 246 -26.83 0.45 -13.57
N ASN A 247 -25.67 1.06 -13.32
CA ASN A 247 -24.99 1.89 -14.30
C ASN A 247 -24.66 1.08 -15.57
N ILE A 248 -25.03 1.60 -16.74
CA ILE A 248 -24.90 0.91 -18.03
C ILE A 248 -23.45 0.58 -18.43
N THR A 249 -22.46 1.31 -17.90
CA THR A 249 -21.05 1.16 -18.25
C THR A 249 -20.27 0.41 -17.18
N SER A 250 -20.45 0.75 -15.91
CA SER A 250 -19.68 0.17 -14.80
C SER A 250 -20.38 -1.03 -14.12
N GLY A 251 -21.67 -1.21 -14.37
CA GLY A 251 -22.46 -2.25 -13.70
C GLY A 251 -22.74 -1.97 -12.23
N GLN A 252 -22.40 -0.79 -11.71
CA GLN A 252 -22.58 -0.42 -10.32
C GLN A 252 -24.06 -0.26 -9.98
N CYS A 253 -24.52 -1.03 -8.99
CA CYS A 253 -25.86 -0.92 -8.44
C CYS A 253 -25.96 0.25 -7.45
N PRO A 254 -27.13 0.92 -7.36
CA PRO A 254 -27.36 1.93 -6.35
C PRO A 254 -27.63 1.27 -5.00
N CYS A 255 -26.62 1.23 -4.15
CA CYS A 255 -26.71 0.57 -2.85
C CYS A 255 -27.44 1.45 -1.83
N LYS A 256 -28.21 0.81 -0.94
CA LYS A 256 -28.73 1.46 0.27
C LYS A 256 -27.58 1.82 1.20
N HIS A 257 -27.83 2.77 2.09
CA HIS A 257 -26.85 3.18 3.11
C HIS A 257 -26.26 1.96 3.84
N ARG A 258 -24.94 1.96 4.08
CA ARG A 258 -24.12 0.89 4.71
C ARG A 258 -23.81 -0.33 3.85
N PHE A 259 -24.40 -0.43 2.66
CA PHE A 259 -24.13 -1.53 1.73
C PHE A 259 -23.32 -1.02 0.53
N GLY A 260 -22.43 -1.85 0.03
CA GLY A 260 -21.48 -1.51 -1.01
C GLY A 260 -21.13 -2.68 -1.92
N GLY A 261 -20.12 -2.47 -2.75
CA GLY A 261 -19.75 -3.37 -3.84
C GLY A 261 -20.65 -3.20 -5.07
N ARG A 262 -20.26 -3.81 -6.19
CA ARG A 262 -20.97 -3.68 -7.47
C ARG A 262 -22.44 -4.07 -7.37
N THR A 263 -22.73 -5.12 -6.61
CA THR A 263 -24.06 -5.75 -6.48
C THR A 263 -24.77 -5.43 -5.16
N CYS A 264 -24.19 -4.59 -4.30
CA CYS A 264 -24.73 -4.28 -2.96
C CYS A 264 -24.88 -5.51 -2.04
N ARG A 265 -24.03 -6.53 -2.23
CA ARG A 265 -23.99 -7.73 -1.39
C ARG A 265 -22.84 -7.72 -0.37
N GLU A 266 -22.18 -6.57 -0.25
CA GLU A 266 -21.12 -6.35 0.72
C GLU A 266 -21.48 -5.15 1.59
N CYS A 267 -20.78 -4.99 2.70
CA CYS A 267 -20.85 -3.75 3.46
C CYS A 267 -20.07 -2.65 2.75
N ASP A 268 -20.57 -1.43 2.85
CA ASP A 268 -19.87 -0.24 2.36
C ASP A 268 -18.62 0.03 3.21
N ARG A 269 -17.76 0.93 2.73
CA ARG A 269 -16.58 1.39 3.47
C ARG A 269 -16.98 1.87 4.87
N GLY A 270 -16.22 1.48 5.88
CA GLY A 270 -16.52 1.82 7.28
C GLY A 270 -17.61 0.97 7.94
N PHE A 271 -18.05 -0.12 7.29
CA PHE A 271 -18.99 -1.09 7.85
C PHE A 271 -18.47 -2.53 7.74
N TRP A 272 -18.94 -3.41 8.64
CA TRP A 272 -18.53 -4.82 8.74
C TRP A 272 -19.70 -5.73 9.14
N ASP A 273 -19.53 -7.04 9.02
CA ASP A 273 -20.52 -8.06 9.41
C ASP A 273 -21.79 -8.08 8.54
N HIS A 274 -21.65 -8.48 7.26
CA HIS A 274 -22.81 -8.70 6.39
C HIS A 274 -23.65 -9.88 6.90
N PRO A 275 -24.99 -9.78 6.99
CA PRO A 275 -25.86 -8.80 6.33
C PRO A 275 -26.21 -7.55 7.15
N SER A 276 -25.81 -7.45 8.41
CA SER A 276 -26.20 -6.35 9.31
C SER A 276 -25.42 -5.05 9.06
N CYS A 277 -24.18 -5.14 8.57
CA CYS A 277 -23.32 -4.01 8.23
C CYS A 277 -23.23 -2.96 9.36
N HIS A 278 -22.64 -3.38 10.48
CA HIS A 278 -22.36 -2.54 11.63
C HIS A 278 -21.23 -1.54 11.33
N HIS A 279 -21.34 -0.32 11.87
CA HIS A 279 -20.30 0.70 11.67
C HIS A 279 -19.03 0.36 12.45
N CYS A 280 -17.86 0.56 11.83
CA CYS A 280 -16.56 0.23 12.41
C CYS A 280 -16.25 1.05 13.68
N HIS A 281 -16.60 2.34 13.68
CA HIS A 281 -16.24 3.31 14.73
C HIS A 281 -14.73 3.41 14.99
N CYS A 282 -13.89 3.30 13.97
CA CYS A 282 -12.45 3.52 14.13
C CYS A 282 -12.18 4.99 14.48
N ASN A 283 -11.34 5.22 15.47
CA ASN A 283 -10.82 6.54 15.79
C ASN A 283 -9.80 6.96 14.73
N SER A 284 -10.10 8.02 13.98
CA SER A 284 -9.25 8.51 12.89
C SER A 284 -7.86 8.97 13.36
N SER A 285 -7.72 9.36 14.63
CA SER A 285 -6.43 9.77 15.19
C SER A 285 -5.48 8.58 15.36
N GLY A 286 -6.03 7.40 15.65
CA GLY A 286 -5.28 6.18 15.91
C GLY A 286 -5.26 5.17 14.78
N THR A 287 -6.09 5.37 13.75
CA THR A 287 -6.14 4.51 12.55
C THR A 287 -5.12 5.01 11.52
N GLN A 288 -4.54 4.11 10.75
CA GLN A 288 -3.60 4.45 9.67
C GLN A 288 -4.26 5.39 8.65
N ALA A 289 -3.54 6.44 8.22
CA ALA A 289 -4.14 7.53 7.45
C ALA A 289 -4.61 7.10 6.05
N ASP A 290 -3.94 6.12 5.43
CA ASP A 290 -4.32 5.50 4.15
C ASP A 290 -5.63 4.70 4.21
N ARG A 291 -6.06 4.31 5.42
CA ARG A 291 -7.30 3.55 5.66
C ARG A 291 -8.49 4.44 5.96
N CYS A 292 -8.30 5.75 6.05
CA CYS A 292 -9.34 6.72 6.31
C CYS A 292 -9.49 7.67 5.12
N SER A 293 -10.72 7.86 4.66
CA SER A 293 -11.03 8.81 3.60
C SER A 293 -12.25 9.65 4.01
N ALA A 294 -12.11 10.97 3.95
CA ALA A 294 -13.16 11.92 4.34
C ALA A 294 -13.77 11.67 5.74
N GLY A 295 -12.93 11.26 6.71
CA GLY A 295 -13.36 10.99 8.09
C GLY A 295 -13.98 9.62 8.33
N LEU A 296 -14.15 8.80 7.29
CA LEU A 296 -14.62 7.42 7.40
C LEU A 296 -13.44 6.45 7.25
N CYS A 297 -13.26 5.56 8.22
CA CYS A 297 -12.14 4.64 8.27
C CYS A 297 -12.58 3.20 8.03
N GLU A 298 -11.85 2.49 7.18
CA GLU A 298 -12.09 1.09 6.86
C GLU A 298 -11.67 0.17 8.02
N CYS A 299 -12.40 -0.93 8.19
CA CYS A 299 -12.05 -1.99 9.13
C CYS A 299 -12.19 -3.37 8.46
N ASN A 300 -11.67 -4.40 9.12
CA ASN A 300 -11.81 -5.77 8.64
C ASN A 300 -13.29 -6.14 8.48
N LYS A 301 -13.67 -6.66 7.30
CA LYS A 301 -15.06 -6.96 6.92
C LYS A 301 -15.76 -7.99 7.82
N TRP A 302 -15.01 -8.84 8.53
CA TRP A 302 -15.55 -9.91 9.39
C TRP A 302 -15.40 -9.62 10.88
N THR A 303 -14.26 -9.07 11.32
CA THR A 303 -14.00 -8.84 12.75
C THR A 303 -14.34 -7.44 13.21
N GLY A 304 -14.47 -6.49 12.28
CA GLY A 304 -14.63 -5.07 12.58
C GLY A 304 -13.38 -4.42 13.18
N MET A 305 -12.21 -5.06 13.05
CA MET A 305 -10.95 -4.55 13.60
C MET A 305 -10.35 -3.48 12.69
N CYS A 306 -10.06 -2.33 13.26
CA CYS A 306 -9.44 -1.19 12.58
C CYS A 306 -7.92 -1.39 12.48
N ALA A 307 -7.32 -0.85 11.42
CA ALA A 307 -5.87 -0.89 11.23
C ALA A 307 -5.20 0.23 12.04
N CYS A 308 -4.71 -0.09 13.24
CA CYS A 308 -4.14 0.91 14.14
C CYS A 308 -2.72 1.32 13.73
N LYS A 309 -2.35 2.55 14.10
CA LYS A 309 -0.97 3.03 14.10
C LYS A 309 -0.15 2.27 15.16
N GLU A 310 1.17 2.25 15.01
CA GLU A 310 2.09 1.39 15.80
C GLU A 310 1.88 1.44 17.32
N ASN A 311 1.75 2.65 17.87
CA ASN A 311 1.62 2.89 19.31
C ASN A 311 0.16 2.93 19.80
N VAL A 312 -0.78 2.45 18.98
CA VAL A 312 -2.21 2.48 19.27
C VAL A 312 -2.77 1.06 19.25
N ILE A 313 -3.69 0.78 20.17
CA ILE A 313 -4.32 -0.53 20.37
C ILE A 313 -5.84 -0.40 20.51
N GLY A 314 -6.51 -1.56 20.54
CA GLY A 314 -7.96 -1.67 20.65
C GLY A 314 -8.64 -1.85 19.30
N LYS A 315 -9.83 -2.48 19.31
CA LYS A 315 -10.60 -2.76 18.07
C LYS A 315 -10.88 -1.49 17.25
N ARG A 316 -11.00 -0.34 17.91
CA ARG A 316 -11.30 0.97 17.34
C ARG A 316 -10.10 1.92 17.26
N CYS A 317 -8.90 1.47 17.63
CA CYS A 317 -7.70 2.31 17.66
C CYS A 317 -7.84 3.58 18.52
N ASP A 318 -8.47 3.46 19.68
CA ASP A 318 -8.82 4.53 20.60
C ASP A 318 -7.95 4.57 21.86
N HIS A 319 -7.11 3.56 22.08
CA HIS A 319 -6.24 3.46 23.25
C HIS A 319 -4.77 3.48 22.87
N CYS A 320 -3.95 4.16 23.67
CA CYS A 320 -2.50 4.08 23.53
C CYS A 320 -1.99 2.74 24.06
N ARG A 321 -0.93 2.22 23.42
CA ARG A 321 -0.19 1.06 23.92
C ARG A 321 0.48 1.42 25.26
N GLU A 322 0.69 0.45 26.14
CA GLU A 322 1.47 0.64 27.37
C GLU A 322 2.85 1.26 27.05
N GLY A 323 3.29 2.21 27.87
CA GLY A 323 4.52 2.96 27.59
C GLY A 323 4.34 4.11 26.60
N THR A 324 3.11 4.47 26.22
CA THR A 324 2.83 5.55 25.27
C THR A 324 1.61 6.37 25.72
N PHE A 325 1.54 7.63 25.28
CA PHE A 325 0.51 8.59 25.69
C PHE A 325 0.12 9.55 24.55
N SER A 326 -0.95 10.32 24.78
CA SER A 326 -1.43 11.39 23.88
C SER A 326 -1.70 10.93 22.44
N LEU A 327 -2.87 10.30 22.24
CA LEU A 327 -3.37 9.97 20.91
C LEU A 327 -3.63 11.24 20.07
N SER A 328 -3.00 11.36 18.90
CA SER A 328 -3.16 12.50 18.00
C SER A 328 -3.17 12.09 16.53
N ALA A 329 -4.06 12.71 15.74
CA ALA A 329 -4.09 12.55 14.29
C ALA A 329 -2.82 13.02 13.60
N THR A 330 -2.15 14.06 14.12
CA THR A 330 -0.90 14.61 13.58
C THR A 330 0.33 13.78 13.92
N ASN A 331 0.21 12.79 14.80
CA ASN A 331 1.29 11.87 15.12
C ASN A 331 1.21 10.65 14.19
N ASP A 332 2.25 10.43 13.40
CA ASP A 332 2.33 9.31 12.45
C ASP A 332 2.26 7.94 13.17
N GLN A 333 2.73 7.88 14.42
CA GLN A 333 2.67 6.69 15.28
C GLN A 333 1.41 6.64 16.16
N GLY A 334 0.58 7.68 16.12
CA GLY A 334 -0.67 7.80 16.87
C GLY A 334 -0.45 8.28 18.31
N CYS A 335 0.23 7.48 19.13
CA CYS A 335 0.65 7.85 20.48
C CYS A 335 2.17 8.04 20.57
N THR A 336 2.60 8.86 21.51
CA THR A 336 4.01 9.19 21.74
C THR A 336 4.56 8.33 22.88
N THR A 337 5.76 7.77 22.74
CA THR A 337 6.39 6.94 23.80
C THR A 337 6.71 7.74 25.06
N CYS A 338 6.62 7.13 26.24
CA CYS A 338 7.02 7.74 27.50
C CYS A 338 8.56 7.85 27.59
N PHE A 339 9.06 8.97 28.08
CA PHE A 339 10.47 9.21 28.37
C PHE A 339 10.77 9.01 29.86
N CYS A 340 10.10 9.76 30.75
CA CYS A 340 10.17 9.62 32.21
C CYS A 340 11.59 9.46 32.80
N SER A 341 12.59 10.07 32.16
CA SER A 341 14.02 9.94 32.51
C SER A 341 14.51 8.48 32.62
N GLY A 342 13.81 7.54 31.97
CA GLY A 342 14.08 6.10 32.03
C GLY A 342 13.66 5.41 33.34
N LEU A 343 12.99 6.10 34.26
CA LEU A 343 12.64 5.59 35.61
C LEU A 343 11.33 4.78 35.65
N THR A 344 10.41 5.08 34.75
CA THR A 344 9.11 4.39 34.64
C THR A 344 8.66 4.38 33.18
N LYS A 345 7.78 3.44 32.83
CA LYS A 345 7.08 3.43 31.55
C LYS A 345 5.63 3.92 31.68
N ASN A 346 5.12 4.10 32.89
CA ASN A 346 3.74 4.54 33.08
C ASN A 346 3.67 6.06 33.02
N CYS A 347 3.00 6.59 32.00
CA CYS A 347 2.82 8.02 31.84
C CYS A 347 1.49 8.34 31.16
N THR A 348 1.00 9.55 31.40
CA THR A 348 -0.20 10.11 30.78
C THR A 348 0.12 11.46 30.13
N GLY A 349 -0.78 11.98 29.29
CA GLY A 349 -0.64 13.35 28.78
C GLY A 349 -0.96 14.36 29.86
N ALA A 350 -0.08 15.34 30.07
CA ALA A 350 -0.32 16.41 31.02
C ALA A 350 -1.54 17.24 30.62
N GLN A 351 -2.51 17.35 31.53
CA GLN A 351 -3.75 18.08 31.30
C GLN A 351 -3.63 19.55 31.72
N GLY A 352 -4.43 20.42 31.09
CA GLY A 352 -4.50 21.84 31.45
C GLY A 352 -3.26 22.66 31.08
N LEU A 353 -2.38 22.14 30.22
CA LEU A 353 -1.21 22.86 29.73
C LEU A 353 -1.43 23.42 28.33
N VAL A 354 -0.91 24.61 28.11
CA VAL A 354 -0.90 25.30 26.81
C VAL A 354 0.50 25.82 26.48
N TYR A 355 0.85 25.87 25.21
CA TYR A 355 2.11 26.47 24.79
C TYR A 355 2.02 28.00 24.84
N THR A 356 2.94 28.62 25.58
CA THR A 356 3.26 30.05 25.54
C THR A 356 4.62 30.27 24.88
N GLN A 357 5.03 31.52 24.65
CA GLN A 357 6.31 31.84 24.01
C GLN A 357 7.26 32.53 24.98
N ILE A 358 8.44 31.95 25.17
CA ILE A 358 9.60 32.64 25.72
C ILE A 358 10.23 33.44 24.58
N LYS A 359 10.44 34.74 24.78
CA LYS A 359 11.06 35.64 23.80
C LYS A 359 12.39 36.17 24.34
N VAL A 360 13.25 36.62 23.45
CA VAL A 360 14.43 37.40 23.87
C VAL A 360 13.97 38.67 24.57
N SER A 361 14.48 38.91 25.77
CA SER A 361 14.11 40.07 26.59
C SER A 361 14.54 41.38 25.93
N SER A 362 13.72 42.43 26.09
CA SER A 362 14.00 43.77 25.55
C SER A 362 15.23 44.45 26.16
N TYR A 363 15.73 43.96 27.30
CA TYR A 363 16.94 44.47 27.96
C TYR A 363 18.25 43.95 27.35
N HIS A 364 18.19 42.97 26.44
CA HIS A 364 19.40 42.48 25.80
C HIS A 364 19.91 43.48 24.76
N HIS A 365 21.05 44.10 25.03
CA HIS A 365 21.69 45.03 24.11
C HIS A 365 22.55 44.35 23.03
N SER A 366 22.87 43.07 23.18
CA SER A 366 23.64 42.30 22.20
C SER A 366 23.46 40.79 22.32
N LEU A 367 23.69 40.05 21.24
CA LEU A 367 23.81 38.59 21.20
C LEU A 367 25.23 38.17 20.79
N MET A 368 25.73 37.09 21.39
CA MET A 368 27.06 36.55 21.10
C MET A 368 27.05 35.76 19.78
N LEU A 369 28.14 35.88 19.01
CA LEU A 369 28.44 35.00 17.89
C LEU A 369 29.59 34.05 18.22
N VAL A 370 29.42 32.79 17.85
CA VAL A 370 30.36 31.70 18.14
C VAL A 370 30.65 30.85 16.89
N ASP A 371 31.69 30.02 16.94
CA ASP A 371 31.94 28.98 15.95
C ASP A 371 30.96 27.80 16.10
N GLN A 372 30.97 26.89 15.12
CA GLN A 372 30.17 25.67 15.16
C GLN A 372 30.45 24.80 16.39
N LEU A 373 31.66 24.86 16.98
CA LEU A 373 32.08 24.05 18.12
C LEU A 373 31.76 24.71 19.47
N ASN A 374 31.21 25.92 19.48
CA ASN A 374 30.94 26.73 20.68
C ASN A 374 32.18 26.89 21.58
N GLN A 375 33.38 27.00 20.97
CA GLN A 375 34.65 27.10 21.71
C GLN A 375 35.09 28.55 21.91
N HIS A 376 34.86 29.40 20.91
CA HIS A 376 35.35 30.78 20.90
C HIS A 376 34.20 31.78 20.73
N ASP A 377 34.22 32.81 21.56
CA ASP A 377 33.40 34.01 21.36
C ASP A 377 34.03 34.84 20.24
N ILE A 378 33.40 34.83 19.06
CA ILE A 378 33.94 35.46 17.84
C ILE A 378 33.54 36.94 17.76
N GLY A 379 32.35 37.29 18.22
CA GLY A 379 31.82 38.64 18.11
C GLY A 379 30.52 38.86 18.85
N LYS A 380 29.99 40.08 18.73
CA LYS A 380 28.72 40.50 19.32
C LYS A 380 27.89 41.23 18.28
N GLY A 381 26.66 40.76 18.04
CA GLY A 381 25.68 41.52 17.27
C GLY A 381 24.88 42.43 18.19
N HIS A 382 24.71 43.68 17.77
CA HIS A 382 24.09 44.73 18.58
C HIS A 382 22.61 44.80 18.29
N TYR A 383 21.81 45.06 19.33
CA TYR A 383 20.38 45.25 19.15
C TYR A 383 20.08 46.63 18.55
N GLN A 384 19.42 46.63 17.40
CA GLN A 384 18.85 47.80 16.74
C GLN A 384 17.40 47.46 16.40
N HIS A 385 16.46 47.96 17.20
CA HIS A 385 15.05 47.59 17.11
C HIS A 385 14.54 47.60 15.65
N PRO A 386 13.96 46.49 15.14
CA PRO A 386 13.55 45.27 15.86
C PRO A 386 14.52 44.08 15.82
N GLU A 387 15.78 44.26 15.40
CA GLU A 387 16.69 43.17 15.04
C GLU A 387 18.04 43.23 15.78
N PHE A 388 18.71 42.08 15.88
CA PHE A 388 20.13 42.03 16.24
C PHE A 388 20.95 42.00 14.96
N ILE A 389 21.91 42.92 14.85
CA ILE A 389 22.70 43.13 13.63
C ILE A 389 24.18 42.86 13.93
N PHE A 390 24.80 42.08 13.05
CA PHE A 390 26.24 41.82 13.06
C PHE A 390 26.85 42.14 11.70
N ASN A 391 27.68 43.19 11.68
CA ASN A 391 28.50 43.54 10.52
C ASN A 391 29.69 42.59 10.47
N VAL A 392 29.78 41.79 9.42
CA VAL A 392 30.77 40.72 9.28
C VAL A 392 32.08 41.33 8.77
N PRO A 393 33.18 41.28 9.55
CA PRO A 393 34.47 41.78 9.09
C PRO A 393 34.99 40.96 7.89
N PRO A 394 35.73 41.58 6.95
CA PRO A 394 36.17 40.90 5.73
C PRO A 394 36.93 39.59 5.96
N PHE A 395 37.74 39.50 7.03
CA PHE A 395 38.51 38.30 7.40
C PHE A 395 37.64 37.13 7.93
N MET A 396 36.36 37.38 8.25
CA MET A 396 35.39 36.38 8.72
C MET A 396 34.29 36.07 7.69
N SER A 397 34.29 36.76 6.54
CA SER A 397 33.26 36.67 5.51
C SER A 397 33.05 35.27 4.89
N ARG A 398 33.96 34.33 5.15
CA ARG A 398 33.89 32.90 4.73
C ARG A 398 33.77 31.91 5.88
N LYS A 399 33.72 32.37 7.14
CA LYS A 399 33.59 31.51 8.31
C LYS A 399 32.11 31.25 8.61
N THR A 400 31.78 30.02 9.02
CA THR A 400 30.45 29.69 9.52
C THR A 400 30.31 30.16 10.97
N LEU A 401 29.42 31.11 11.19
CA LEU A 401 29.14 31.73 12.48
C LEU A 401 27.73 31.33 12.93
N TYR A 402 27.53 31.33 14.25
CA TYR A 402 26.23 31.06 14.86
C TYR A 402 25.88 32.10 15.92
N TRP A 403 24.63 32.54 15.92
CA TRP A 403 24.00 33.31 16.99
C TRP A 403 23.74 32.42 18.19
N LYS A 404 24.35 32.72 19.34
CA LYS A 404 24.13 32.01 20.59
C LYS A 404 22.97 32.65 21.36
N LEU A 405 21.92 31.88 21.61
CA LEU A 405 20.75 32.38 22.32
C LEU A 405 21.05 32.65 23.81
N PRO A 406 20.35 33.62 24.43
CA PRO A 406 20.62 34.05 25.81
C PRO A 406 20.05 33.06 26.84
N LYS A 407 20.35 33.32 28.12
CA LYS A 407 20.08 32.42 29.26
C LYS A 407 18.62 31.99 29.42
N GLU A 408 17.66 32.77 28.92
CA GLU A 408 16.23 32.42 28.93
C GLU A 408 15.94 31.12 28.16
N PHE A 409 16.78 30.81 27.17
CA PHE A 409 16.67 29.63 26.30
C PHE A 409 17.51 28.44 26.80
N ILE A 410 18.27 28.58 27.88
CA ILE A 410 19.24 27.61 28.43
C ILE A 410 18.66 26.94 29.71
N GLY A 411 19.18 25.80 30.11
CA GLY A 411 18.75 25.01 31.28
C GLY A 411 17.65 24.00 30.93
N PRO A 412 16.78 23.62 31.88
CA PRO A 412 15.74 22.63 31.64
C PRO A 412 14.68 23.16 30.67
N LYS A 413 14.47 22.41 29.58
CA LYS A 413 13.55 22.72 28.47
C LYS A 413 12.66 21.53 28.09
N LEU A 414 12.49 20.53 28.96
CA LEU A 414 11.54 19.42 28.72
C LEU A 414 10.13 19.90 28.37
N MET A 415 9.68 20.99 28.99
CA MET A 415 8.36 21.59 28.75
C MET A 415 8.23 22.26 27.37
N SER A 416 9.30 22.36 26.56
CA SER A 416 9.22 22.84 25.18
C SER A 416 9.02 21.73 24.15
N TYR A 417 9.07 20.46 24.56
CA TYR A 417 8.86 19.31 23.67
C TYR A 417 7.48 19.39 23.01
N GLY A 418 7.41 19.20 21.69
CA GLY A 418 6.20 19.36 20.86
C GLY A 418 5.84 20.81 20.51
N GLY A 419 6.59 21.78 21.04
CA GLY A 419 6.55 23.20 20.68
C GLY A 419 7.38 23.52 19.44
N LYS A 420 7.61 24.82 19.21
CA LYS A 420 8.39 25.35 18.09
C LYS A 420 9.37 26.44 18.53
N LEU A 421 10.56 26.42 17.96
CA LEU A 421 11.50 27.56 17.92
C LEU A 421 11.24 28.36 16.65
N LYS A 422 10.95 29.64 16.81
CA LYS A 422 10.67 30.57 15.73
C LYS A 422 11.70 31.69 15.75
N TYR A 423 12.16 32.08 14.58
CA TYR A 423 13.05 33.22 14.39
C TYR A 423 12.97 33.67 12.93
N ARG A 424 13.44 34.89 12.66
CA ARG A 424 13.66 35.40 11.32
C ARG A 424 15.14 35.71 11.15
N VAL A 425 15.68 35.37 9.99
CA VAL A 425 17.06 35.71 9.61
C VAL A 425 17.06 36.55 8.34
N TYR A 426 18.05 37.42 8.25
CA TYR A 426 18.36 38.21 7.06
C TYR A 426 19.88 38.28 6.92
N PHE A 427 20.39 38.33 5.69
CA PHE A 427 21.82 38.49 5.45
C PHE A 427 22.09 39.22 4.13
N GLU A 428 23.24 39.88 4.07
CA GLU A 428 23.77 40.50 2.86
C GLU A 428 25.13 39.89 2.50
N ALA A 429 25.29 39.53 1.23
CA ALA A 429 26.52 39.00 0.66
C ALA A 429 26.73 39.52 -0.77
N ARG A 430 27.98 39.77 -1.16
CA ARG A 430 28.35 40.26 -2.51
C ARG A 430 28.08 39.26 -3.64
N GLN A 431 27.99 37.98 -3.31
CA GLN A 431 27.63 36.92 -4.26
C GLN A 431 26.32 36.29 -3.78
N ASP A 432 25.27 36.39 -4.60
CA ASP A 432 23.89 35.95 -4.29
C ASP A 432 23.76 34.46 -3.95
N SER A 433 24.78 33.64 -4.21
CA SER A 433 24.74 32.20 -3.99
C SER A 433 25.97 31.70 -3.23
N GLY A 434 25.87 31.70 -1.90
CA GLY A 434 26.78 30.93 -1.05
C GLY A 434 26.46 29.45 -1.13
N ARG A 435 27.21 28.70 -1.93
CA ARG A 435 27.13 27.24 -1.98
C ARG A 435 27.93 26.61 -0.82
N PHE A 436 27.35 26.60 0.39
CA PHE A 436 27.75 25.73 1.51
C PHE A 436 26.50 25.44 2.38
N SER A 437 25.80 24.33 2.11
CA SER A 437 24.59 23.94 2.87
C SER A 437 24.71 22.55 3.49
N ARG A 438 25.91 22.15 3.94
CA ARG A 438 26.05 20.94 4.77
C ARG A 438 26.09 21.29 6.25
N GLU A 439 26.39 22.53 6.61
CA GLU A 439 26.41 22.99 7.99
C GLU A 439 24.97 23.10 8.49
N PRO A 440 24.72 22.66 9.73
CA PRO A 440 23.39 22.65 10.29
C PRO A 440 22.88 24.07 10.55
N GLU A 441 21.58 24.21 10.45
CA GLU A 441 20.88 25.48 10.63
C GLU A 441 20.71 25.82 12.11
N VAL A 442 20.38 24.82 12.93
CA VAL A 442 20.32 24.95 14.38
C VAL A 442 21.11 23.82 15.03
N LEU A 443 21.87 24.19 16.05
CA LEU A 443 22.61 23.28 16.92
C LEU A 443 22.04 23.38 18.33
N LEU A 444 21.70 22.21 18.89
CA LEU A 444 21.28 22.05 20.28
C LEU A 444 22.40 21.31 21.03
N TYR A 445 22.94 21.97 22.05
CA TYR A 445 23.95 21.42 22.95
C TYR A 445 23.30 21.02 24.26
N GLY A 446 23.40 19.76 24.64
CA GLY A 446 23.08 19.23 25.97
C GLY A 446 24.30 19.20 26.90
N SER A 447 24.09 18.70 28.11
CA SER A 447 25.16 18.45 29.09
C SER A 447 26.07 17.24 28.71
N ASN A 448 27.31 17.22 29.20
CA ASN A 448 28.46 16.38 28.75
C ASN A 448 28.27 14.84 28.80
N LYS A 449 27.46 14.26 27.91
CA LYS A 449 27.41 12.82 27.61
C LYS A 449 27.67 12.55 26.11
N LYS A 450 27.90 11.28 25.72
CA LYS A 450 28.03 10.90 24.30
C LYS A 450 26.83 11.44 23.50
N ASN A 451 27.06 11.97 22.30
CA ASN A 451 26.03 12.56 21.43
C ASN A 451 25.29 13.79 22.01
N ASN A 452 25.98 14.61 22.80
CA ASN A 452 25.43 15.84 23.40
C ASN A 452 25.08 16.96 22.39
N VAL A 453 25.37 16.80 21.10
CA VAL A 453 25.04 17.80 20.08
C VAL A 453 24.14 17.18 19.02
N VAL A 454 22.97 17.78 18.84
CA VAL A 454 22.06 17.45 17.75
C VAL A 454 21.88 18.63 16.83
N MET A 455 21.70 18.31 15.56
CA MET A 455 21.79 19.26 14.48
C MET A 455 20.55 19.16 13.58
N TYR A 456 19.96 20.31 13.28
CA TYR A 456 18.83 20.43 12.38
C TYR A 456 19.31 20.93 11.01
N HIS A 457 18.94 20.23 9.94
CA HIS A 457 19.22 20.67 8.58
C HIS A 457 17.93 21.21 7.95
N GLY A 458 17.90 22.50 7.63
CA GLY A 458 16.85 23.07 6.79
C GLY A 458 17.07 22.77 5.32
N ALA A 459 15.97 22.62 4.59
CA ALA A 459 15.95 22.45 3.14
C ALA A 459 15.74 23.77 2.38
N HIS A 460 15.91 24.92 3.04
CA HIS A 460 15.56 26.22 2.49
C HIS A 460 16.74 26.86 1.76
N THR A 461 16.51 27.30 0.53
CA THR A 461 17.43 28.18 -0.21
C THR A 461 17.23 29.61 0.24
N HIS A 462 18.25 30.23 0.86
CA HIS A 462 18.15 31.61 1.34
C HIS A 462 18.82 32.54 0.34
N SER A 463 18.07 33.51 -0.18
CA SER A 463 18.60 34.54 -1.06
C SER A 463 19.13 35.73 -0.26
N SER A 464 20.22 36.34 -0.72
CA SER A 464 20.77 37.58 -0.17
C SER A 464 19.71 38.69 -0.18
N GLY A 465 19.64 39.51 0.87
CA GLY A 465 18.73 40.65 0.95
C GLY A 465 17.26 40.29 1.23
N MET A 466 16.94 39.06 1.65
CA MET A 466 15.57 38.64 1.96
C MET A 466 15.44 38.15 3.41
N HIS A 467 14.39 38.58 4.11
CA HIS A 467 14.03 37.99 5.40
C HIS A 467 13.40 36.62 5.20
N LEU A 468 13.89 35.62 5.94
CA LEU A 468 13.29 34.30 5.96
C LEU A 468 12.88 33.91 7.39
N GLN A 469 11.64 33.45 7.51
CA GLN A 469 11.09 32.97 8.78
C GLN A 469 11.24 31.46 8.91
N HIS A 470 11.77 31.03 10.05
CA HIS A 470 11.94 29.64 10.41
C HIS A 470 11.01 29.25 11.54
N ASN A 471 10.49 28.02 11.47
CA ASN A 471 9.57 27.44 12.45
C ASN A 471 9.98 25.99 12.71
N ILE A 472 10.97 25.79 13.57
CA ILE A 472 11.57 24.48 13.83
C ILE A 472 10.83 23.78 14.96
N GLY A 473 10.38 22.54 14.72
CA GLY A 473 9.71 21.72 15.73
C GLY A 473 10.70 21.18 16.77
N PHE A 474 10.35 21.32 18.05
CA PHE A 474 11.10 20.74 19.17
C PHE A 474 10.62 19.30 19.42
N ILE A 475 10.85 18.46 18.43
CA ILE A 475 10.64 17.01 18.42
C ILE A 475 11.82 16.39 17.69
N GLU A 476 12.15 15.13 17.95
CA GLU A 476 13.31 14.43 17.38
C GLU A 476 13.25 14.28 15.84
N LYS A 477 12.06 14.40 15.25
CA LYS A 477 11.86 14.33 13.79
C LYS A 477 12.64 15.44 13.08
N ASN A 478 13.38 15.08 12.03
CA ASN A 478 14.27 15.95 11.23
C ASN A 478 15.53 16.47 11.96
N TRP A 479 15.84 15.96 13.15
CA TRP A 479 17.12 16.18 13.82
C TRP A 479 18.05 14.98 13.59
N SER A 480 19.35 15.26 13.49
CA SER A 480 20.40 14.24 13.37
C SER A 480 21.52 14.46 14.38
N TYR A 481 22.29 13.41 14.70
CA TYR A 481 23.46 13.55 15.57
C TYR A 481 24.60 14.29 14.86
N PHE A 482 25.27 15.18 15.58
CA PHE A 482 26.46 15.89 15.09
C PHE A 482 27.55 14.90 14.62
N ASN A 483 28.20 15.18 13.49
CA ASN A 483 29.24 14.33 12.86
C ASN A 483 28.81 12.90 12.47
N SER A 484 27.51 12.60 12.43
CA SER A 484 27.05 11.33 11.88
C SER A 484 27.26 11.31 10.35
N ILE A 485 28.23 10.52 9.88
CA ILE A 485 28.54 10.31 8.45
C ILE A 485 27.29 9.98 7.61
N LEU A 486 26.29 9.32 8.22
CA LEU A 486 25.03 8.88 7.59
C LEU A 486 23.80 9.73 7.94
N ASN A 487 23.94 10.92 8.54
CA ASN A 487 22.79 11.72 9.04
C ASN A 487 21.80 10.89 9.88
N ARG A 488 22.32 10.11 10.82
CA ARG A 488 21.52 9.21 11.67
C ARG A 488 20.48 10.04 12.43
N PRO A 489 19.18 9.66 12.36
CA PRO A 489 18.11 10.37 13.05
C PRO A 489 18.27 10.24 14.56
N VAL A 490 17.93 11.30 15.28
CA VAL A 490 18.00 11.35 16.75
C VAL A 490 16.87 10.52 17.34
N SER A 491 17.17 9.74 18.38
CA SER A 491 16.15 9.02 19.14
C SER A 491 15.36 9.98 20.04
N LYS A 492 14.08 9.69 20.30
CA LYS A 492 13.29 10.51 21.24
C LYS A 492 13.97 10.62 22.61
N SER A 493 14.52 9.52 23.14
CA SER A 493 15.18 9.51 24.45
C SER A 493 16.35 10.48 24.48
N ASP A 494 17.25 10.44 23.49
CA ASP A 494 18.43 11.31 23.47
C ASP A 494 18.03 12.79 23.26
N PHE A 495 17.01 13.05 22.45
CA PHE A 495 16.48 14.41 22.28
C PHE A 495 15.91 14.97 23.59
N MET A 496 15.16 14.15 24.32
CA MET A 496 14.61 14.50 25.63
C MET A 496 15.71 14.67 26.69
N GLU A 497 16.78 13.88 26.66
CA GLU A 497 17.95 14.07 27.53
C GLU A 497 18.64 15.42 27.28
N ILE A 498 18.74 15.85 26.02
CA ILE A 498 19.25 17.19 25.69
C ILE A 498 18.32 18.27 26.23
N LEU A 499 17.00 18.09 26.10
CA LEU A 499 16.03 19.03 26.66
C LEU A 499 15.97 19.02 28.19
N ALA A 500 16.40 17.94 28.85
CA ALA A 500 16.49 17.88 30.30
C ALA A 500 17.47 18.93 30.84
N GLU A 501 18.56 19.19 30.12
CA GLU A 501 19.53 20.23 30.44
C GLU A 501 20.21 20.77 29.17
N VAL A 502 19.65 21.86 28.61
CA VAL A 502 20.19 22.52 27.43
C VAL A 502 21.30 23.47 27.84
N ASN A 503 22.52 23.27 27.30
CA ASN A 503 23.67 24.14 27.54
C ASN A 503 23.73 25.32 26.56
N ALA A 504 23.40 25.10 25.29
CA ALA A 504 23.34 26.17 24.28
C ALA A 504 22.37 25.85 23.15
N ILE A 505 21.74 26.89 22.63
CA ILE A 505 20.99 26.87 21.36
C ILE A 505 21.68 27.84 20.43
N MET A 506 22.12 27.36 19.27
CA MET A 506 22.86 28.17 18.30
C MET A 506 22.14 28.16 16.96
N ILE A 507 21.90 29.34 16.40
CA ILE A 507 21.21 29.54 15.11
C ILE A 507 22.23 30.03 14.09
N LYS A 508 22.28 29.42 12.91
CA LYS A 508 23.23 29.77 11.85
C LYS A 508 23.11 31.26 11.52
N ALA A 509 24.24 31.96 11.53
CA ALA A 509 24.35 33.37 11.17
C ALA A 509 24.89 33.54 9.75
N SER A 510 25.65 32.56 9.25
CA SER A 510 26.32 32.63 7.95
C SER A 510 25.58 31.85 6.85
N TYR A 511 25.02 32.51 5.83
CA TYR A 511 24.28 31.86 4.73
C TYR A 511 24.90 32.06 3.34
N GLY A 512 25.74 33.09 3.16
CA GLY A 512 26.35 33.46 1.88
C GLY A 512 27.87 33.26 1.83
N SER A 513 28.44 33.32 0.63
CA SER A 513 29.89 33.47 0.43
C SER A 513 30.25 34.95 0.43
N SER A 514 31.27 35.35 1.19
CA SER A 514 31.65 36.77 1.33
C SER A 514 30.55 37.61 1.97
N MET A 515 30.08 37.17 3.14
CA MET A 515 29.07 37.92 3.90
C MET A 515 29.58 39.25 4.40
N GLU A 516 28.70 40.26 4.31
CA GLU A 516 28.93 41.61 4.81
C GLU A 516 28.08 41.88 6.06
N GLU A 517 26.89 41.28 6.14
CA GLU A 517 25.97 41.52 7.25
C GLU A 517 25.09 40.30 7.56
N SER A 518 24.81 40.07 8.84
CA SER A 518 23.84 39.08 9.33
C SER A 518 22.90 39.73 10.34
N ARG A 519 21.61 39.42 10.23
CA ARG A 519 20.56 39.88 11.16
C ARG A 519 19.69 38.74 11.65
N ILE A 520 19.23 38.84 12.90
CA ILE A 520 18.26 37.93 13.48
C ILE A 520 17.21 38.68 14.30
N SER A 521 15.95 38.27 14.17
CA SER A 521 14.81 38.89 14.85
C SER A 521 13.73 37.87 15.20
N ASP A 522 12.73 38.29 15.99
CA ASP A 522 11.56 37.48 16.37
C ASP A 522 11.87 36.10 16.97
N ILE A 523 12.97 36.01 17.72
CA ILE A 523 13.40 34.78 18.37
C ILE A 523 12.41 34.44 19.50
N SER A 524 11.77 33.28 19.39
CA SER A 524 10.86 32.76 20.40
C SER A 524 10.87 31.23 20.48
N LEU A 525 10.67 30.69 21.67
CA LEU A 525 10.55 29.26 21.93
C LEU A 525 9.23 28.96 22.62
N GLU A 526 8.45 28.04 22.07
CA GLU A 526 7.20 27.61 22.70
C GLU A 526 7.48 26.68 23.88
N VAL A 527 6.89 26.99 25.04
CA VAL A 527 7.03 26.22 26.29
C VAL A 527 5.65 26.04 26.93
N ALA A 528 5.38 24.85 27.44
CA ALA A 528 4.12 24.51 28.08
C ALA A 528 4.02 25.10 29.48
N VAL A 529 2.91 25.79 29.74
CA VAL A 529 2.57 26.40 31.04
C VAL A 529 1.12 26.09 31.41
N PRO A 530 0.74 26.17 32.70
CA PRO A 530 -0.65 26.04 33.12
C PRO A 530 -1.55 27.06 32.42
N TYR A 531 -2.74 26.61 31.99
CA TYR A 531 -3.73 27.47 31.35
C TYR A 531 -4.36 28.44 32.34
N ASN A 532 -4.25 29.74 32.06
CA ASN A 532 -4.80 30.83 32.90
C ASN A 532 -6.10 31.45 32.34
N GLY A 533 -6.90 30.73 31.54
CA GLY A 533 -8.25 31.17 31.15
C GLY A 533 -8.37 32.20 30.01
N ASN A 534 -7.32 32.97 29.71
CA ASN A 534 -7.47 34.19 28.90
C ASN A 534 -6.85 34.17 27.49
N ILE A 535 -6.22 33.06 27.05
CA ILE A 535 -5.42 33.06 25.81
C ILE A 535 -5.80 31.90 24.89
N PRO A 536 -6.23 32.14 23.63
CA PRO A 536 -6.39 31.10 22.63
C PRO A 536 -5.01 30.54 22.27
N THR A 537 -4.61 29.46 22.95
CA THR A 537 -3.29 28.86 22.83
C THR A 537 -3.43 27.38 22.53
N LYS A 538 -2.49 26.85 21.73
CA LYS A 538 -2.45 25.44 21.37
C LYS A 538 -2.21 24.60 22.64
N THR A 539 -3.09 23.64 22.90
CA THR A 539 -2.94 22.69 24.00
C THR A 539 -1.63 21.90 23.86
N ALA A 540 -0.90 21.77 24.97
CA ALA A 540 0.40 21.10 25.00
C ALA A 540 0.25 19.59 25.18
N LEU A 541 -0.30 18.92 24.17
CA LEU A 541 -0.63 17.49 24.20
C LEU A 541 0.62 16.58 24.30
N GLN A 542 1.78 17.06 23.85
CA GLN A 542 3.02 16.25 23.79
C GLN A 542 3.81 16.25 25.11
N ILE A 543 3.31 16.89 26.16
CA ILE A 543 3.94 16.88 27.48
C ILE A 543 3.46 15.66 28.26
N GLU A 544 4.41 14.83 28.68
CA GLU A 544 4.12 13.67 29.52
C GLU A 544 3.93 14.07 30.99
N LYS A 545 3.19 13.25 31.71
CA LYS A 545 3.08 13.25 33.17
C LYS A 545 3.31 11.81 33.64
N CYS A 546 4.49 11.56 34.16
CA CYS A 546 4.96 10.25 34.59
C CYS A 546 4.53 9.91 36.02
N ASP A 547 4.29 8.62 36.26
CA ASP A 547 4.10 8.10 37.62
C ASP A 547 5.47 7.84 38.26
N CYS A 548 6.04 8.89 38.86
CA CYS A 548 7.40 8.84 39.36
C CYS A 548 7.57 7.91 40.56
N PRO A 549 8.63 7.08 40.60
CA PRO A 549 8.96 6.28 41.77
C PRO A 549 9.34 7.17 42.96
N ALA A 550 9.29 6.58 44.16
CA ALA A 550 9.62 7.29 45.39
C ALA A 550 11.03 7.92 45.32
N GLY A 551 11.12 9.21 45.66
CA GLY A 551 12.37 9.96 45.58
C GLY A 551 12.55 10.81 44.32
N TYR A 552 11.64 10.74 43.36
CA TYR A 552 11.64 11.57 42.15
C TYR A 552 10.37 12.40 42.01
N THR A 553 10.49 13.57 41.38
CA THR A 553 9.39 14.50 41.13
C THR A 553 9.53 15.17 39.75
N GLY A 554 8.48 15.89 39.33
CA GLY A 554 8.41 16.55 38.02
C GLY A 554 7.63 15.74 36.99
N PHE A 555 7.33 16.38 35.84
CA PHE A 555 6.52 15.78 34.77
C PHE A 555 7.18 14.56 34.11
N SER A 556 8.51 14.58 33.98
CA SER A 556 9.33 13.50 33.40
C SER A 556 10.20 12.81 34.45
N CYS A 557 9.88 12.95 35.74
CA CYS A 557 10.69 12.46 36.86
C CYS A 557 12.13 13.00 36.87
N GLN A 558 12.29 14.23 36.38
CA GLN A 558 13.60 14.86 36.17
C GLN A 558 14.23 15.44 37.43
N ASN A 559 13.44 15.64 38.50
CA ASN A 559 13.90 16.26 39.73
C ASN A 559 13.96 15.23 40.85
N CYS A 560 14.87 15.43 41.80
CA CYS A 560 14.81 14.72 43.07
C CYS A 560 13.64 15.21 43.91
N HIS A 561 13.05 14.31 44.70
CA HIS A 561 12.09 14.66 45.73
C HIS A 561 12.77 15.53 46.79
N THR A 562 11.97 16.31 47.54
CA THR A 562 12.45 17.16 48.63
C THR A 562 13.47 16.43 49.52
N ASN A 563 14.53 17.15 49.90
CA ASN A 563 15.60 16.69 50.79
C ASN A 563 16.54 15.62 50.19
N ARG A 564 16.38 15.24 48.92
CA ARG A 564 17.30 14.36 48.17
C ARG A 564 18.07 15.11 47.08
N THR A 565 19.28 14.65 46.80
CA THR A 565 20.19 15.16 45.78
C THR A 565 21.05 14.02 45.22
N GLY A 566 21.96 14.31 44.32
CA GLY A 566 22.77 13.32 43.59
C GLY A 566 22.21 13.03 42.21
N GLN A 567 22.98 12.31 41.40
CA GLN A 567 22.65 12.02 40.00
C GLN A 567 21.46 11.06 39.87
N HIS A 568 21.24 10.23 40.89
CA HIS A 568 20.16 9.25 41.01
C HIS A 568 19.33 9.48 42.28
N CYS A 569 19.32 10.71 42.82
CA CYS A 569 18.59 11.07 44.03
C CYS A 569 18.88 10.14 45.23
N GLU A 570 20.12 9.65 45.28
CA GLU A 570 20.63 8.66 46.22
C GLU A 570 21.25 9.29 47.47
N LEU A 571 21.48 10.61 47.45
CA LEU A 571 22.05 11.37 48.55
C LEU A 571 20.99 12.25 49.21
N CYS A 572 21.21 12.61 50.47
CA CYS A 572 20.41 13.65 51.13
C CYS A 572 21.03 15.04 50.87
N TYR A 573 20.20 16.08 50.76
CA TYR A 573 20.69 17.45 50.73
C TYR A 573 21.49 17.77 52.01
N PRO A 574 22.48 18.67 51.96
CA PRO A 574 23.17 19.14 53.17
C PRO A 574 22.18 19.62 54.23
N GLY A 575 22.36 19.20 55.48
CA GLY A 575 21.39 19.45 56.56
C GLY A 575 20.34 18.35 56.73
N PHE A 576 20.40 17.29 55.92
CA PHE A 576 19.63 16.06 56.10
C PHE A 576 20.56 14.84 56.16
N TYR A 577 20.16 13.83 56.93
CA TYR A 577 20.89 12.57 57.08
C TYR A 577 19.98 11.37 56.83
N ARG A 578 20.60 10.18 56.92
CA ARG A 578 20.08 8.81 56.66
C ARG A 578 20.53 8.25 55.32
N ARG A 579 20.76 6.94 55.28
CA ARG A 579 21.07 6.21 54.05
C ARG A 579 19.77 5.95 53.29
N VAL A 580 19.71 6.38 52.04
CA VAL A 580 18.60 6.04 51.15
C VAL A 580 18.79 4.61 50.66
N VAL A 581 18.14 3.63 51.30
CA VAL A 581 18.15 2.23 50.84
C VAL A 581 16.81 1.91 50.17
N GLY A 582 16.80 1.96 48.84
CA GLY A 582 15.59 1.75 48.05
C GLY A 582 14.53 2.85 48.24
N ASN A 583 13.25 2.46 48.14
CA ASN A 583 12.12 3.40 48.05
C ASN A 583 11.48 3.79 49.40
N LYS A 584 11.99 3.32 50.54
CA LYS A 584 11.32 3.46 51.85
C LYS A 584 11.93 4.50 52.79
N ASP A 585 13.18 4.88 52.60
CA ASP A 585 13.87 5.75 53.57
C ASP A 585 13.87 7.22 53.15
N GLU A 586 13.18 8.05 53.92
CA GLU A 586 13.17 9.51 53.74
C GLU A 586 14.36 10.17 54.48
N CYS A 587 14.94 11.18 53.85
CA CYS A 587 16.01 12.01 54.42
C CYS A 587 15.44 12.85 55.57
N LEU A 588 16.04 12.76 56.75
CA LEU A 588 15.59 13.46 57.96
C LEU A 588 16.48 14.66 58.27
N PRO A 589 15.93 15.78 58.77
CA PRO A 589 16.73 16.95 59.11
C PRO A 589 17.68 16.65 60.28
N CYS A 590 18.90 17.16 60.21
CA CYS A 590 19.89 17.05 61.28
C CYS A 590 19.41 17.72 62.58
N ALA A 591 19.77 17.14 63.74
CA ALA A 591 19.48 17.71 65.06
C ALA A 591 20.78 17.85 65.88
N CYS A 592 21.48 18.98 65.72
CA CYS A 592 22.82 19.19 66.26
C CYS A 592 22.82 20.20 67.42
N PRO A 593 22.36 19.94 68.67
CA PRO A 593 22.17 18.69 69.40
C PRO A 593 20.73 18.53 69.95
N GLY A 594 19.73 19.17 69.31
CA GLY A 594 18.32 19.15 69.70
C GLY A 594 17.37 19.48 68.54
N GLU A 595 16.06 19.58 68.80
CA GLU A 595 15.10 20.02 67.76
C GLU A 595 15.42 21.45 67.28
N LYS A 596 15.19 21.71 65.98
CA LYS A 596 15.58 22.87 65.13
C LYS A 596 15.87 24.24 65.79
N ARG A 597 15.33 24.57 66.97
CA ARG A 597 15.57 25.82 67.71
C ARG A 597 16.92 25.89 68.44
N ASN A 598 17.47 24.75 68.89
CA ASN A 598 18.72 24.70 69.66
C ASN A 598 19.85 24.04 68.86
N SER A 599 19.85 24.16 67.52
CA SER A 599 20.87 23.56 66.67
C SER A 599 22.10 24.47 66.56
N PHE A 600 23.26 23.99 67.00
CA PHE A 600 24.57 24.62 66.90
C PHE A 600 25.35 24.18 65.64
N SER A 601 24.68 23.52 64.69
CA SER A 601 25.16 23.33 63.32
C SER A 601 24.00 23.29 62.33
N SER A 602 24.20 23.83 61.13
CA SER A 602 23.21 23.85 60.04
C SER A 602 23.36 22.67 59.07
N THR A 603 24.45 21.91 59.17
CA THR A 603 24.76 20.77 58.30
C THR A 603 25.20 19.55 59.11
N CYS A 604 24.98 18.37 58.55
CA CYS A 604 25.52 17.13 59.09
C CYS A 604 25.73 16.13 57.96
N VAL A 605 26.58 15.15 58.21
CA VAL A 605 26.82 14.02 57.31
C VAL A 605 26.36 12.72 57.97
N ALA A 606 25.78 11.83 57.18
CA ALA A 606 25.39 10.51 57.65
C ALA A 606 26.63 9.70 58.08
N GLU A 607 26.54 9.02 59.22
CA GLU A 607 27.63 8.26 59.81
C GLU A 607 27.14 6.91 60.38
N GLY A 608 27.91 5.84 60.11
CA GLY A 608 27.63 4.49 60.58
C GLY A 608 26.61 3.70 59.72
N MET A 609 26.57 2.37 59.91
CA MET A 609 25.66 1.47 59.18
C MET A 609 24.18 1.64 59.56
N TYR A 610 23.89 2.18 60.75
CA TYR A 610 22.54 2.29 61.32
C TYR A 610 21.84 3.62 61.04
N GLY A 611 22.39 4.46 60.15
CA GLY A 611 21.77 5.75 59.80
C GLY A 611 21.93 6.84 60.85
N GLY A 612 23.04 6.83 61.60
CA GLY A 612 23.44 7.95 62.45
C GLY A 612 23.93 9.15 61.62
N TYR A 613 24.34 10.21 62.31
CA TYR A 613 24.92 11.42 61.68
C TYR A 613 25.92 12.10 62.61
N ARG A 614 26.85 12.84 62.02
CA ARG A 614 27.70 13.80 62.73
C ARG A 614 27.56 15.18 62.13
N CYS A 615 27.58 16.19 62.98
CA CYS A 615 27.52 17.58 62.59
C CYS A 615 28.91 18.02 62.13
N ASP A 616 28.98 18.67 60.96
CA ASP A 616 30.24 18.95 60.27
C ASP A 616 30.58 20.45 60.22
N ALA A 617 29.68 21.32 60.71
CA ALA A 617 29.88 22.75 60.80
C ALA A 617 29.39 23.31 62.15
N CYS A 618 30.08 22.98 63.25
CA CYS A 618 29.73 23.50 64.57
C CYS A 618 29.97 25.01 64.67
N LEU A 619 29.05 25.73 65.33
CA LEU A 619 29.23 27.13 65.68
C LEU A 619 30.47 27.31 66.57
N GLN A 620 31.09 28.49 66.50
CA GLN A 620 32.32 28.78 67.22
C GLN A 620 32.13 28.61 68.74
N GLY A 621 32.96 27.77 69.36
CA GLY A 621 32.87 27.42 70.79
C GLY A 621 32.12 26.12 71.10
N TYR A 622 31.56 25.44 70.08
CA TYR A 622 30.91 24.13 70.22
C TYR A 622 31.72 23.03 69.51
N GLU A 623 31.86 21.88 70.15
CA GLU A 623 32.58 20.71 69.66
C GLU A 623 31.86 19.38 69.99
N GLY A 624 32.40 18.26 69.50
CA GLY A 624 31.79 16.93 69.62
C GLY A 624 30.90 16.53 68.43
N GLN A 625 30.50 15.26 68.38
CA GLN A 625 29.80 14.65 67.23
C GLN A 625 28.50 15.37 66.83
N HIS A 626 27.82 16.01 67.78
CA HIS A 626 26.59 16.75 67.60
C HIS A 626 26.69 18.24 67.97
N CYS A 627 27.91 18.79 68.07
CA CYS A 627 28.18 20.15 68.54
C CYS A 627 27.61 20.42 69.95
N GLN A 628 27.71 19.43 70.83
CA GLN A 628 27.09 19.43 72.15
C GLN A 628 28.02 19.87 73.29
N LYS A 629 29.32 20.01 73.03
CA LYS A 629 30.33 20.35 74.05
C LYS A 629 30.84 21.76 73.90
#